data_AF-A0AAV6KNE2-F1
#
_entry.id   AF-A0AAV6KNE2-F1
#
_cell.length_a   1.000
_cell.length_b   1.000
_cell.length_c   1.000
_cell.angle_alpha   90.00
_cell.angle_beta   90.00
_cell.angle_gamma   90.00
#
_symmetry.space_group_name_H-M   'P 1'
#
loop_
_entity.id
_entity.type
_entity.pdbx_description
1 polymer ?
#
loop_
_entity_poly.entity_id
_entity_poly.type
_entity_poly.pdbx_seq_one_letter_code
_entity_poly.pdbx_strand_id
1 'polypeptide(L)'
;MCTSQCIIEKLGGLACDEAIKSVKYVLHYRKNLGEVQAKMRDLVDRMENIEREVGEAKARGEKIEKHVLHWQQYADKLKNDIERLIEESTTNAKMRCIACSCPNIMWWYKLSKQAEDKIGNADKLIEKNDKFKEISHPRLRPSGLESLSDKKYYVNFDSRASIFKGIMDALKDSNISMIGVFGLGGVGKTTLVKEVGEQMRKDGTFDQVAIAVISKDLNVKEVQSRLAGSLNFKFKAMADDQEGRGKSKCSIFSHLFPQLKFSKDAEIPIDETIVKIHDVIRYVGISIAREEEAFLVDHGALRWPRNPTNGPSYKAMSLNLKNIKGLPGGLVYPQLRTLTVDNTELSDLEVPDNFFNGMTQLVVLTFTRMRMRRLPSSLAKLTNLQMLYLNRCKLADIAIIKDLKSNLEVLSLRGSSIKALPPEIEQLTSLRLLDLQDCDELMVIPRGVISNLTSLEEVHFPKGFEKWEAKIDEQQDTRSRDNSSLEELRGSLANGQLTTLHIHVSDIKLLPKEDLNIC
;
A
#
# COMPACT_ATOMS: atom_id res chain seq x y z
N MET A 1 -81.65 -39.95 -1.06
CA MET A 1 -81.09 -40.85 -0.03
C MET A 1 -79.68 -41.24 -0.47
N CYS A 2 -78.64 -40.62 0.08
CA CYS A 2 -77.28 -41.13 -0.09
C CYS A 2 -77.14 -42.38 0.78
N THR A 3 -76.97 -43.55 0.16
CA THR A 3 -76.75 -44.80 0.88
C THR A 3 -75.37 -44.79 1.53
N SER A 4 -75.28 -45.34 2.75
CA SER A 4 -74.06 -45.51 3.54
C SER A 4 -72.89 -46.14 2.75
N GLN A 5 -73.21 -46.92 1.72
CA GLN A 5 -72.26 -47.56 0.81
C GLN A 5 -71.42 -46.57 -0.03
N CYS A 6 -72.02 -45.47 -0.50
CA CYS A 6 -71.31 -44.47 -1.32
C CYS A 6 -70.31 -43.63 -0.49
N ILE A 7 -70.59 -43.45 0.81
CA ILE A 7 -69.66 -42.79 1.75
C ILE A 7 -68.51 -43.75 2.10
N ILE A 8 -68.79 -45.05 2.30
CA ILE A 8 -67.77 -46.06 2.60
C ILE A 8 -66.81 -46.28 1.42
N GLU A 9 -67.28 -46.28 0.17
CA GLU A 9 -66.42 -46.40 -1.02
C GLU A 9 -65.53 -45.16 -1.23
N LYS A 10 -66.05 -43.94 -1.00
CA LYS A 10 -65.25 -42.71 -1.04
C LYS A 10 -64.23 -42.65 0.10
N LEU A 11 -64.62 -43.05 1.32
CA LEU A 11 -63.70 -43.10 2.45
C LEU A 11 -62.65 -44.21 2.30
N GLY A 12 -63.02 -45.36 1.72
CA GLY A 12 -62.11 -46.46 1.40
C GLY A 12 -61.09 -46.10 0.32
N GLY A 13 -61.52 -45.43 -0.75
CA GLY A 13 -60.62 -44.90 -1.79
C GLY A 13 -59.63 -43.86 -1.25
N LEU A 14 -60.13 -42.91 -0.44
CA LEU A 14 -59.27 -41.90 0.21
C LEU A 14 -58.27 -42.53 1.21
N ALA A 15 -58.67 -43.57 1.94
CA ALA A 15 -57.79 -44.28 2.87
C ALA A 15 -56.71 -45.12 2.13
N CYS A 16 -57.06 -45.75 1.01
CA CYS A 16 -56.10 -46.46 0.17
C CYS A 16 -55.06 -45.53 -0.48
N ASP A 17 -55.49 -44.38 -1.00
CA ASP A 17 -54.58 -43.39 -1.59
C ASP A 17 -53.59 -42.84 -0.55
N GLU A 18 -54.05 -42.58 0.67
CA GLU A 18 -53.20 -42.06 1.75
C GLU A 18 -52.23 -43.13 2.30
N ALA A 19 -52.63 -44.40 2.30
CA ALA A 19 -51.77 -45.53 2.63
C ALA A 19 -50.69 -45.76 1.55
N ILE A 20 -51.03 -45.69 0.26
CA ILE A 20 -50.10 -45.81 -0.86
C ILE A 20 -49.07 -44.68 -0.84
N LYS A 21 -49.51 -43.43 -0.60
CA LYS A 21 -48.60 -42.29 -0.40
C LYS A 21 -47.64 -42.54 0.76
N SER A 22 -48.15 -43.08 1.88
CA SER A 22 -47.33 -43.36 3.06
C SER A 22 -46.25 -44.42 2.82
N VAL A 23 -46.57 -45.48 2.06
CA VAL A 23 -45.59 -46.51 1.65
C VAL A 23 -44.52 -45.94 0.72
N LYS A 24 -44.89 -45.02 -0.19
CA LYS A 24 -43.95 -44.37 -1.12
C LYS A 24 -42.83 -43.61 -0.38
N TYR A 25 -43.15 -42.90 0.71
CA TYR A 25 -42.16 -42.19 1.53
C TYR A 25 -41.14 -43.13 2.18
N VAL A 26 -41.59 -44.30 2.64
CA VAL A 26 -40.73 -45.31 3.26
C VAL A 26 -39.78 -45.92 2.22
N LEU A 27 -40.29 -46.27 1.03
CA LEU A 27 -39.50 -46.88 -0.03
C LEU A 27 -38.49 -45.90 -0.68
N HIS A 28 -38.85 -44.63 -0.81
CA HIS A 28 -38.01 -43.60 -1.43
C HIS A 28 -37.18 -42.78 -0.44
N TYR A 29 -37.18 -43.14 0.85
CA TYR A 29 -36.46 -42.41 1.89
C TYR A 29 -35.00 -42.08 1.54
N ARG A 30 -34.22 -43.06 1.05
CA ARG A 30 -32.81 -42.83 0.68
C ARG A 30 -32.66 -41.86 -0.49
N LYS A 31 -33.59 -41.91 -1.44
CA LYS A 31 -33.62 -41.00 -2.58
C LYS A 31 -33.91 -39.57 -2.11
N ASN A 32 -34.95 -39.40 -1.30
CA ASN A 32 -35.34 -38.10 -0.76
C ASN A 32 -34.24 -37.50 0.13
N LEU A 33 -33.54 -38.32 0.91
CA LEU A 33 -32.41 -37.85 1.73
C LEU A 33 -31.21 -37.42 0.87
N GLY A 34 -30.89 -38.19 -0.19
CA GLY A 34 -29.85 -37.82 -1.15
C GLY A 34 -30.19 -36.55 -1.93
N GLU A 35 -31.47 -36.36 -2.24
CA GLU A 35 -31.98 -35.16 -2.92
C GLU A 35 -31.96 -33.93 -2.01
N VAL A 36 -32.35 -34.05 -0.73
CA VAL A 36 -32.17 -32.98 0.28
C VAL A 36 -30.69 -32.57 0.37
N GLN A 37 -29.77 -33.53 0.41
CA GLN A 37 -28.34 -33.24 0.47
C GLN A 37 -27.83 -32.52 -0.78
N ALA A 38 -28.37 -32.84 -1.95
CA ALA A 38 -28.07 -32.12 -3.19
C ALA A 38 -28.60 -30.68 -3.13
N LYS A 39 -29.86 -30.49 -2.75
CA LYS A 39 -30.46 -29.15 -2.60
C LYS A 39 -29.78 -28.31 -1.53
N MET A 40 -29.25 -28.94 -0.50
CA MET A 40 -28.46 -28.27 0.52
C MET A 40 -27.17 -27.67 -0.06
N ARG A 41 -26.45 -28.43 -0.90
CA ARG A 41 -25.26 -27.92 -1.59
C ARG A 41 -25.62 -26.74 -2.48
N ASP A 42 -26.66 -26.88 -3.32
CA ASP A 42 -27.12 -25.79 -4.19
C ASP A 42 -27.50 -24.52 -3.41
N LEU A 43 -28.14 -24.69 -2.24
CA LEU A 43 -28.53 -23.57 -1.38
C LEU A 43 -27.29 -22.88 -0.76
N VAL A 44 -26.32 -23.66 -0.28
CA VAL A 44 -25.07 -23.14 0.30
C VAL A 44 -24.27 -22.35 -0.75
N ASP A 45 -24.11 -22.90 -1.96
CA ASP A 45 -23.39 -22.22 -3.04
C ASP A 45 -24.01 -20.85 -3.37
N ARG A 46 -25.35 -20.76 -3.36
CA ARG A 46 -26.07 -19.48 -3.56
C ARG A 46 -25.92 -18.52 -2.40
N MET A 47 -25.92 -19.02 -1.16
CA MET A 47 -25.69 -18.20 0.02
C MET A 47 -24.29 -17.57 -0.03
N GLU A 48 -23.27 -18.35 -0.37
CA GLU A 48 -21.90 -17.86 -0.54
C GLU A 48 -21.80 -16.81 -1.65
N ASN A 49 -22.49 -17.03 -2.77
CA ASN A 49 -22.54 -16.05 -3.84
C ASN A 49 -23.18 -14.72 -3.40
N ILE A 50 -24.34 -14.78 -2.72
CA ILE A 50 -25.04 -13.58 -2.23
C ILE A 50 -24.24 -12.88 -1.14
N GLU A 51 -23.57 -13.61 -0.24
CA GLU A 51 -22.70 -13.02 0.77
C GLU A 51 -21.54 -12.25 0.16
N ARG A 52 -20.91 -12.82 -0.90
CA ARG A 52 -19.87 -12.15 -1.66
C ARG A 52 -20.38 -10.86 -2.30
N GLU A 53 -21.51 -10.93 -3.02
CA GLU A 53 -22.08 -9.75 -3.69
C GLU A 53 -22.53 -8.66 -2.69
N VAL A 54 -23.10 -9.04 -1.54
CA VAL A 54 -23.43 -8.14 -0.44
C VAL A 54 -22.18 -7.51 0.17
N GLY A 55 -21.10 -8.27 0.32
CA GLY A 55 -19.80 -7.78 0.78
C GLY A 55 -19.23 -6.72 -0.17
N GLU A 56 -19.27 -6.99 -1.47
CA GLU A 56 -18.84 -6.06 -2.51
C GLU A 56 -19.70 -4.78 -2.53
N ALA A 57 -21.03 -4.91 -2.41
CA ALA A 57 -21.95 -3.78 -2.34
C ALA A 57 -21.72 -2.89 -1.10
N LYS A 58 -21.49 -3.50 0.07
CA LYS A 58 -21.12 -2.76 1.29
C LYS A 58 -19.78 -2.05 1.13
N ALA A 59 -18.80 -2.67 0.46
CA ALA A 59 -17.50 -2.05 0.17
C ALA A 59 -17.62 -0.84 -0.77
N ARG A 60 -18.60 -0.86 -1.69
CA ARG A 60 -18.97 0.29 -2.54
C ARG A 60 -19.81 1.36 -1.80
N GLY A 61 -20.15 1.16 -0.53
CA GLY A 61 -21.00 2.07 0.24
C GLY A 61 -22.48 2.05 -0.17
N GLU A 62 -22.90 1.02 -0.91
CA GLU A 62 -24.28 0.83 -1.37
C GLU A 62 -25.17 0.33 -0.24
N LYS A 63 -26.47 0.56 -0.37
CA LYS A 63 -27.46 0.03 0.58
C LYS A 63 -28.00 -1.29 0.03
N ILE A 64 -27.87 -2.35 0.84
CA ILE A 64 -28.40 -3.67 0.49
C ILE A 64 -29.92 -3.65 0.51
N GLU A 65 -30.51 -4.28 -0.50
CA GLU A 65 -31.95 -4.41 -0.60
C GLU A 65 -32.53 -5.26 0.53
N LYS A 66 -33.69 -4.84 1.06
CA LYS A 66 -34.31 -5.53 2.21
C LYS A 66 -34.67 -6.98 1.91
N HIS A 67 -35.06 -7.27 0.66
CA HIS A 67 -35.44 -8.61 0.25
C HIS A 67 -34.24 -9.58 0.25
N VAL A 68 -33.02 -9.07 0.01
CA VAL A 68 -31.78 -9.87 0.08
C VAL A 68 -31.47 -10.25 1.52
N LEU A 69 -31.56 -9.29 2.45
CA LEU A 69 -31.35 -9.56 3.89
C LEU A 69 -32.37 -10.56 4.45
N HIS A 70 -33.64 -10.42 4.03
CA HIS A 70 -34.70 -11.37 4.39
C HIS A 70 -34.41 -12.76 3.82
N TRP A 71 -33.98 -12.85 2.57
CA TRP A 71 -33.60 -14.12 1.95
C TRP A 71 -32.46 -14.82 2.72
N GLN A 72 -31.39 -14.10 3.07
CA GLN A 72 -30.24 -14.66 3.83
C GLN A 72 -30.69 -15.27 5.16
N GLN A 73 -31.52 -14.56 5.94
CA GLN A 73 -32.04 -15.06 7.21
C GLN A 73 -32.87 -16.35 7.07
N TYR A 74 -33.67 -16.45 6.01
CA TYR A 74 -34.48 -17.65 5.78
C TYR A 74 -33.64 -18.82 5.25
N ALA A 75 -32.65 -18.52 4.41
CA ALA A 75 -31.70 -19.51 3.91
C ALA A 75 -30.87 -20.11 5.04
N ASP A 76 -30.34 -19.28 5.94
CA ASP A 76 -29.61 -19.72 7.15
C ASP A 76 -30.47 -20.65 8.02
N LYS A 77 -31.73 -20.26 8.27
CA LYS A 77 -32.64 -21.08 9.06
C LYS A 77 -32.91 -22.44 8.40
N LEU A 78 -33.14 -22.44 7.08
CA LEU A 78 -33.40 -23.68 6.34
C LEU A 78 -32.17 -24.59 6.30
N LYS A 79 -30.97 -24.01 6.13
CA LYS A 79 -29.68 -24.72 6.21
C LYS A 79 -29.53 -25.47 7.53
N ASN A 80 -29.72 -24.78 8.65
CA ASN A 80 -29.63 -25.38 9.98
C ASN A 80 -30.67 -26.50 10.19
N ASP A 81 -31.89 -26.31 9.68
CA ASP A 81 -32.94 -27.34 9.75
C ASP A 81 -32.58 -28.60 8.94
N ILE A 82 -31.96 -28.42 7.77
CA ILE A 82 -31.53 -29.53 6.90
C ILE A 82 -30.33 -30.27 7.52
N GLU A 83 -29.35 -29.55 8.06
CA GLU A 83 -28.20 -30.14 8.75
C GLU A 83 -28.66 -31.03 9.91
N ARG A 84 -29.60 -30.53 10.74
CA ARG A 84 -30.19 -31.32 11.82
C ARG A 84 -30.89 -32.59 11.31
N LEU A 85 -31.62 -32.49 10.20
CA LEU A 85 -32.29 -33.64 9.59
C LEU A 85 -31.27 -34.70 9.10
N ILE A 86 -30.14 -34.26 8.55
CA ILE A 86 -29.05 -35.15 8.12
C ILE A 86 -28.38 -35.80 9.35
N GLU A 87 -28.13 -35.06 10.41
CA GLU A 87 -27.58 -35.61 11.67
C GLU A 87 -28.53 -36.62 12.33
N GLU A 88 -29.82 -36.32 12.39
CA GLU A 88 -30.85 -37.25 12.87
C GLU A 88 -30.87 -38.54 12.05
N SER A 89 -30.68 -38.43 10.73
CA SER A 89 -30.66 -39.58 9.82
C SER A 89 -29.46 -40.51 10.06
N THR A 90 -28.29 -39.96 10.38
CA THR A 90 -27.04 -40.71 10.54
C THR A 90 -26.90 -41.36 11.91
N THR A 91 -27.39 -40.69 12.96
CA THR A 91 -27.38 -41.19 14.35
C THR A 91 -28.34 -42.37 14.55
N ASN A 92 -29.55 -42.27 13.99
CA ASN A 92 -30.61 -43.28 14.20
C ASN A 92 -30.62 -44.42 13.17
N ALA A 93 -29.85 -44.31 12.07
CA ALA A 93 -29.67 -45.41 11.11
C ALA A 93 -29.09 -46.70 11.75
N LYS A 94 -28.55 -46.61 12.97
CA LYS A 94 -28.01 -47.72 13.76
C LYS A 94 -29.00 -48.35 14.75
N MET A 95 -30.18 -47.76 14.99
CA MET A 95 -31.18 -48.31 15.93
C MET A 95 -32.12 -49.33 15.24
N ARG A 96 -32.15 -50.57 15.74
CA ARG A 96 -33.12 -51.61 15.37
C ARG A 96 -34.16 -51.79 16.48
N CYS A 97 -35.39 -52.17 16.13
CA CYS A 97 -36.41 -52.50 17.13
C CYS A 97 -35.92 -53.70 17.98
N ILE A 98 -36.06 -53.58 19.31
CA ILE A 98 -35.56 -54.57 20.29
C ILE A 98 -36.42 -55.85 20.26
N ALA A 99 -37.69 -55.77 19.86
CA ALA A 99 -38.65 -56.87 19.91
C ALA A 99 -38.74 -57.69 18.61
N CYS A 100 -38.35 -57.10 17.47
CA CYS A 100 -38.33 -57.76 16.17
C CYS A 100 -37.35 -56.96 15.30
N SER A 101 -36.42 -57.63 14.62
CA SER A 101 -35.34 -57.00 13.82
C SER A 101 -35.82 -56.18 12.60
N CYS A 102 -37.02 -55.62 12.66
CA CYS A 102 -37.62 -54.74 11.68
C CYS A 102 -36.94 -53.37 11.69
N PRO A 103 -36.69 -52.78 10.52
CA PRO A 103 -36.31 -51.38 10.42
C PRO A 103 -37.42 -50.47 10.95
N ASN A 104 -37.05 -49.30 11.52
CA ASN A 104 -38.02 -48.35 12.06
C ASN A 104 -38.77 -47.60 10.92
N ILE A 105 -39.78 -48.27 10.35
CA ILE A 105 -40.55 -47.82 9.19
C ILE A 105 -41.25 -46.47 9.42
N MET A 106 -41.83 -46.26 10.60
CA MET A 106 -42.48 -44.99 10.97
C MET A 106 -41.49 -43.83 11.04
N TRP A 107 -40.26 -44.11 11.48
CA TRP A 107 -39.19 -43.13 11.49
C TRP A 107 -38.71 -42.79 10.08
N TRP A 108 -38.56 -43.78 9.19
CA TRP A 108 -38.26 -43.53 7.76
C TRP A 108 -39.34 -42.73 7.05
N TYR A 109 -40.61 -43.03 7.31
CA TYR A 109 -41.73 -42.23 6.81
C TYR A 109 -41.60 -40.77 7.25
N LYS A 110 -41.43 -40.53 8.56
CA LYS A 110 -41.33 -39.18 9.13
C LYS A 110 -40.15 -38.41 8.53
N LEU A 111 -38.99 -39.06 8.44
CA LEU A 111 -37.77 -38.44 7.94
C LEU A 111 -37.87 -38.12 6.44
N SER A 112 -38.42 -39.05 5.65
CA SER A 112 -38.64 -38.87 4.21
C SER A 112 -39.66 -37.76 3.90
N LYS A 113 -40.70 -37.63 4.73
CA LYS A 113 -41.69 -36.55 4.61
C LYS A 113 -41.10 -35.18 4.96
N GLN A 114 -40.29 -35.11 6.01
CA GLN A 114 -39.57 -33.89 6.36
C GLN A 114 -38.54 -33.52 5.28
N ALA A 115 -37.86 -34.51 4.71
CA ALA A 115 -36.92 -34.31 3.60
C ALA A 115 -37.63 -33.67 2.39
N GLU A 116 -38.78 -34.19 1.98
CA GLU A 116 -39.55 -33.64 0.85
C GLU A 116 -40.03 -32.20 1.11
N ASP A 117 -40.50 -31.88 2.33
CA ASP A 117 -40.88 -30.51 2.70
C ASP A 117 -39.68 -29.54 2.60
N LYS A 118 -38.51 -29.97 3.10
CA LYS A 118 -37.29 -29.17 3.05
C LYS A 118 -36.78 -28.97 1.62
N ILE A 119 -36.88 -29.99 0.75
CA ILE A 119 -36.61 -29.87 -0.69
C ILE A 119 -37.50 -28.78 -1.30
N GLY A 120 -38.81 -28.84 -1.09
CA GLY A 120 -39.74 -27.86 -1.63
C GLY A 120 -39.50 -26.44 -1.12
N ASN A 121 -39.05 -26.28 0.12
CA ASN A 121 -38.68 -24.98 0.67
C ASN A 121 -37.35 -24.45 0.11
N ALA A 122 -36.37 -25.33 -0.13
CA ALA A 122 -35.10 -24.98 -0.77
C ALA A 122 -35.34 -24.52 -2.22
N ASP A 123 -36.13 -25.28 -2.99
CA ASP A 123 -36.47 -24.93 -4.37
C ASP A 123 -37.15 -23.55 -4.47
N LYS A 124 -38.08 -23.25 -3.56
CA LYS A 124 -38.73 -21.92 -3.52
C LYS A 124 -37.75 -20.79 -3.21
N LEU A 125 -36.75 -21.02 -2.35
CA LEU A 125 -35.74 -20.01 -2.03
C LEU A 125 -34.76 -19.82 -3.19
N ILE A 126 -34.35 -20.91 -3.83
CA ILE A 126 -33.52 -20.92 -5.04
C ILE A 126 -34.21 -20.15 -6.17
N GLU A 127 -35.48 -20.46 -6.45
CA GLU A 127 -36.25 -19.78 -7.50
C GLU A 127 -36.45 -18.28 -7.20
N LYS A 128 -36.61 -17.91 -5.92
CA LYS A 128 -36.67 -16.49 -5.52
C LYS A 128 -35.35 -15.78 -5.77
N ASN A 129 -34.23 -16.43 -5.47
CA ASN A 129 -32.90 -15.88 -5.68
C ASN A 129 -32.60 -15.70 -7.18
N ASP A 130 -33.02 -16.64 -8.04
CA ASP A 130 -32.88 -16.52 -9.51
C ASP A 130 -33.58 -15.29 -10.09
N LYS A 131 -34.59 -14.75 -9.39
CA LYS A 131 -35.35 -13.58 -9.82
C LYS A 131 -34.78 -12.26 -9.30
N PHE A 132 -33.64 -12.28 -8.60
CA PHE A 132 -32.99 -11.05 -8.13
C PHE A 132 -32.45 -10.28 -9.32
N LYS A 133 -32.97 -9.06 -9.54
CA LYS A 133 -32.49 -8.17 -10.60
C LYS A 133 -31.38 -7.24 -10.10
N GLU A 134 -31.53 -6.76 -8.87
CA GLU A 134 -30.58 -5.87 -8.19
C GLU A 134 -30.58 -6.23 -6.71
N ILE A 135 -29.38 -6.41 -6.15
CA ILE A 135 -29.20 -6.79 -4.73
C ILE A 135 -28.88 -5.61 -3.83
N SER A 136 -28.51 -4.48 -4.42
CA SER A 136 -28.15 -3.24 -3.77
C SER A 136 -28.40 -2.07 -4.70
N HIS A 137 -28.62 -0.89 -4.12
CA HIS A 137 -28.63 0.36 -4.86
C HIS A 137 -27.56 1.30 -4.30
N PRO A 138 -26.92 2.12 -5.16
CA PRO A 138 -26.13 3.25 -4.71
C PRO A 138 -26.95 4.06 -3.71
N ARG A 139 -26.31 4.55 -2.64
CA ARG A 139 -26.96 5.55 -1.79
C ARG A 139 -27.24 6.77 -2.66
N LEU A 140 -28.47 6.84 -3.20
CA LEU A 140 -28.99 8.03 -3.85
C LEU A 140 -28.84 9.16 -2.84
N ARG A 141 -28.05 10.17 -3.19
CA ARG A 141 -28.14 11.47 -2.49
C ARG A 141 -29.61 11.88 -2.57
N PRO A 142 -30.28 12.17 -1.46
CA PRO A 142 -31.65 12.67 -1.55
C PRO A 142 -31.64 13.96 -2.36
N SER A 143 -32.26 13.92 -3.54
CA SER A 143 -32.67 15.12 -4.25
C SER A 143 -33.82 15.72 -3.46
N GLY A 144 -33.57 16.86 -2.82
CA GLY A 144 -34.62 17.73 -2.28
C GLY A 144 -35.38 17.20 -1.07
N LEU A 145 -34.71 17.07 0.08
CA LEU A 145 -35.29 17.50 1.36
C LEU A 145 -34.16 17.85 2.33
N GLU A 146 -34.10 19.11 2.72
CA GLU A 146 -33.24 19.61 3.80
C GLU A 146 -33.52 18.83 5.09
N SER A 147 -32.51 18.14 5.62
CA SER A 147 -32.43 17.72 7.04
C SER A 147 -30.97 17.34 7.32
N LEU A 148 -30.13 18.26 7.82
CA LEU A 148 -29.91 18.56 9.25
C LEU A 148 -29.33 17.38 10.07
N SER A 149 -28.10 16.96 9.77
CA SER A 149 -27.05 16.49 10.73
C SER A 149 -25.90 15.88 9.90
N ASP A 150 -24.85 16.63 9.58
CA ASP A 150 -23.68 16.82 10.46
C ASP A 150 -23.11 18.26 10.45
N LYS A 151 -23.95 19.27 10.14
CA LYS A 151 -23.61 20.68 10.40
C LYS A 151 -23.60 21.06 11.89
N LYS A 152 -23.84 20.13 12.83
CA LYS A 152 -24.17 20.47 14.22
C LYS A 152 -23.05 20.38 15.25
N TYR A 153 -21.81 20.00 14.88
CA TYR A 153 -20.68 20.00 15.84
C TYR A 153 -19.33 20.50 15.30
N TYR A 154 -19.30 21.15 14.13
CA TYR A 154 -18.18 22.05 13.80
C TYR A 154 -18.67 23.50 13.92
N VAL A 155 -18.53 24.05 15.12
CA VAL A 155 -18.63 25.50 15.31
C VAL A 155 -17.33 26.07 14.75
N ASN A 156 -17.43 26.80 13.64
CA ASN A 156 -16.31 27.54 13.08
C ASN A 156 -16.04 28.72 14.03
N PHE A 157 -15.13 28.53 14.97
CA PHE A 157 -14.70 29.61 15.85
C PHE A 157 -13.75 30.52 15.07
N ASP A 158 -13.96 31.83 15.12
CA ASP A 158 -13.07 32.82 14.47
C ASP A 158 -11.60 32.64 14.88
N SER A 159 -11.36 32.15 16.10
CA SER A 159 -10.03 31.82 16.64
C SER A 159 -9.30 30.70 15.89
N ARG A 160 -9.99 29.91 15.06
CA ARG A 160 -9.43 28.79 14.28
C ARG A 160 -9.43 29.04 12.78
N ALA A 161 -10.10 30.09 12.31
CA ALA A 161 -10.16 30.44 10.89
C ALA A 161 -8.77 30.78 10.32
N SER A 162 -7.93 31.46 11.11
CA SER A 162 -6.54 31.77 10.73
C SER A 162 -5.66 30.53 10.60
N ILE A 163 -5.81 29.56 11.51
CA ILE A 163 -5.08 28.28 11.48
C ILE A 163 -5.54 27.44 10.28
N PHE A 164 -6.86 27.34 10.08
CA PHE A 164 -7.43 26.63 8.93
C PHE A 164 -6.91 27.23 7.62
N LYS A 165 -6.96 28.56 7.48
CA LYS A 165 -6.44 29.26 6.30
C LYS A 165 -4.94 29.01 6.12
N GLY A 166 -4.16 29.10 7.20
CA GLY A 166 -2.72 28.81 7.15
C GLY A 166 -2.41 27.38 6.68
N ILE A 167 -3.19 26.38 7.11
CA ILE A 167 -3.05 25.00 6.61
C ILE A 167 -3.42 24.91 5.12
N MET A 168 -4.52 25.53 4.70
CA MET A 168 -4.94 25.53 3.30
C MET A 168 -3.93 26.21 2.37
N ASP A 169 -3.31 27.31 2.83
CA ASP A 169 -2.28 28.04 2.08
C ASP A 169 -0.98 27.22 2.02
N ALA A 170 -0.57 26.60 3.13
CA ALA A 170 0.59 25.71 3.16
C ALA A 170 0.43 24.48 2.25
N LEU A 171 -0.79 23.91 2.15
CA LEU A 171 -1.08 22.80 1.25
C LEU A 171 -1.05 23.18 -0.25
N LYS A 172 -1.12 24.47 -0.58
CA LYS A 172 -0.96 24.96 -1.97
C LYS A 172 0.49 25.17 -2.35
N ASP A 173 1.40 25.22 -1.38
CA ASP A 173 2.83 25.33 -1.63
C ASP A 173 3.42 23.94 -1.94
N SER A 174 3.92 23.77 -3.16
CA SER A 174 4.51 22.51 -3.61
C SER A 174 5.78 22.10 -2.85
N ASN A 175 6.38 23.01 -2.08
CA ASN A 175 7.55 22.73 -1.25
C ASN A 175 7.20 22.11 0.11
N ILE A 176 5.93 22.19 0.54
CA ILE A 176 5.48 21.70 1.84
C ILE A 176 4.86 20.31 1.67
N SER A 177 5.58 19.28 2.12
CA SER A 177 5.13 17.88 2.04
C SER A 177 4.47 17.36 3.32
N MET A 178 4.63 18.06 4.45
CA MET A 178 4.09 17.64 5.74
C MET A 178 3.69 18.84 6.60
N ILE A 179 2.51 18.75 7.21
CA ILE A 179 1.98 19.77 8.13
C ILE A 179 1.61 19.09 9.45
N GLY A 180 2.28 19.49 10.54
CA GLY A 180 2.00 19.00 11.89
C GLY A 180 0.95 19.85 12.59
N VAL A 181 -0.15 19.25 13.06
CA VAL A 181 -1.17 19.93 13.89
C VAL A 181 -1.09 19.41 15.33
N PHE A 182 -0.59 20.22 16.25
CA PHE A 182 -0.37 19.86 17.66
C PHE A 182 -1.20 20.73 18.64
N GLY A 183 -1.31 20.30 19.90
CA GLY A 183 -2.06 21.00 20.94
C GLY A 183 -2.70 20.07 21.98
N LEU A 184 -3.32 20.63 23.02
CA LEU A 184 -3.94 19.89 24.13
C LEU A 184 -5.01 18.88 23.65
N GLY A 185 -5.25 17.82 24.44
CA GLY A 185 -6.31 16.84 24.16
C GLY A 185 -7.70 17.50 24.12
N GLY A 186 -8.59 17.03 23.25
CA GLY A 186 -9.98 17.52 23.18
C GLY A 186 -10.19 18.85 22.43
N VAL A 187 -9.14 19.57 22.02
CA VAL A 187 -9.27 20.86 21.30
C VAL A 187 -9.79 20.75 19.86
N GLY A 188 -10.03 19.54 19.35
CA GLY A 188 -10.62 19.33 18.01
C GLY A 188 -9.62 19.23 16.86
N LYS A 189 -8.33 18.94 17.12
CA LYS A 189 -7.28 18.80 16.07
C LYS A 189 -7.67 17.83 14.96
N THR A 190 -8.11 16.63 15.32
CA THR A 190 -8.55 15.61 14.36
C THR A 190 -9.76 16.08 13.56
N THR A 191 -10.65 16.85 14.17
CA THR A 191 -11.80 17.46 13.50
C THR A 191 -11.37 18.53 12.50
N LEU A 192 -10.36 19.35 12.85
CA LEU A 192 -9.78 20.35 11.96
C LEU A 192 -9.16 19.71 10.71
N VAL A 193 -8.35 18.66 10.87
CA VAL A 193 -7.74 17.93 9.75
C VAL A 193 -8.79 17.28 8.84
N LYS A 194 -9.86 16.74 9.43
CA LYS A 194 -10.99 16.21 8.65
C LYS A 194 -11.67 17.29 7.82
N GLU A 195 -11.91 18.47 8.40
CA GLU A 195 -12.53 19.59 7.69
C GLU A 195 -11.63 20.11 6.55
N VAL A 196 -10.33 20.23 6.77
CA VAL A 196 -9.36 20.58 5.72
C VAL A 196 -9.44 19.59 4.57
N GLY A 197 -9.45 18.28 4.86
CA GLY A 197 -9.59 17.25 3.84
C GLY A 197 -10.91 17.30 3.07
N GLU A 198 -12.04 17.56 3.74
CA GLU A 198 -13.33 17.77 3.09
C GLU A 198 -13.34 19.03 2.21
N GLN A 199 -12.73 20.11 2.66
CA GLN A 199 -12.64 21.35 1.89
C GLN A 199 -11.78 21.16 0.63
N MET A 200 -10.65 20.44 0.73
CA MET A 200 -9.82 20.13 -0.44
C MET A 200 -10.55 19.28 -1.50
N ARG A 201 -11.43 18.38 -1.07
CA ARG A 201 -12.30 17.64 -2.00
C ARG A 201 -13.30 18.55 -2.71
N LYS A 202 -13.84 19.56 -2.02
CA LYS A 202 -14.79 20.52 -2.60
C LYS A 202 -14.11 21.47 -3.56
N ASP A 203 -12.94 21.98 -3.18
CA ASP A 203 -12.19 22.97 -3.94
C ASP A 203 -11.48 22.34 -5.15
N GLY A 204 -11.34 21.01 -5.17
CA GLY A 204 -10.70 20.28 -6.27
C GLY A 204 -9.20 20.55 -6.39
N THR A 205 -8.57 21.08 -5.32
CA THR A 205 -7.15 21.43 -5.28
C THR A 205 -6.24 20.21 -5.52
N PHE A 206 -6.71 19.03 -5.15
CA PHE A 206 -6.03 17.75 -5.36
C PHE A 206 -6.95 16.80 -6.10
N ASP A 207 -6.40 16.05 -7.06
CA ASP A 207 -7.15 15.05 -7.83
C ASP A 207 -7.76 13.98 -6.94
N GLN A 208 -7.09 13.64 -5.83
CA GLN A 208 -7.57 12.68 -4.83
C GLN A 208 -7.17 13.10 -3.41
N VAL A 209 -8.10 12.93 -2.45
CA VAL A 209 -7.88 13.23 -1.03
C VAL A 209 -8.34 12.05 -0.17
N ALA A 210 -7.37 11.31 0.37
CA ALA A 210 -7.61 10.20 1.29
C ALA A 210 -7.36 10.62 2.74
N ILE A 211 -8.24 10.18 3.66
CA ILE A 211 -8.11 10.47 5.09
C ILE A 211 -8.10 9.14 5.85
N ALA A 212 -7.09 8.93 6.69
CA ALA A 212 -7.00 7.79 7.58
C ALA A 212 -6.68 8.22 9.01
N VAL A 213 -7.32 7.59 9.98
CA VAL A 213 -7.03 7.79 11.41
C VAL A 213 -6.06 6.71 11.86
N ILE A 214 -4.93 7.12 12.43
CA ILE A 214 -3.91 6.23 12.99
C ILE A 214 -4.08 6.22 14.51
N SER A 215 -4.59 5.12 15.07
CA SER A 215 -4.68 4.89 16.51
C SER A 215 -3.39 4.28 17.08
N LYS A 216 -3.19 4.39 18.40
CA LYS A 216 -2.10 3.69 19.11
C LYS A 216 -2.16 2.19 18.91
N ASP A 217 -3.37 1.61 18.95
CA ASP A 217 -3.63 0.23 18.55
C ASP A 217 -3.73 0.19 17.02
N LEU A 218 -2.58 0.07 16.36
CA LEU A 218 -2.46 0.19 14.91
C LEU A 218 -3.02 -1.07 14.21
N ASN A 219 -4.19 -0.95 13.59
CA ASN A 219 -4.70 -1.97 12.66
C ASN A 219 -4.35 -1.59 11.21
N VAL A 220 -3.20 -2.09 10.75
CA VAL A 220 -2.67 -1.81 9.41
C VAL A 220 -3.65 -2.18 8.29
N LYS A 221 -4.38 -3.30 8.43
CA LYS A 221 -5.35 -3.77 7.42
C LYS A 221 -6.53 -2.82 7.27
N GLU A 222 -7.02 -2.26 8.38
CA GLU A 222 -8.12 -1.30 8.38
C GLU A 222 -7.70 0.05 7.78
N VAL A 223 -6.51 0.54 8.13
CA VAL A 223 -5.94 1.78 7.56
C VAL A 223 -5.77 1.64 6.05
N GLN A 224 -5.25 0.50 5.58
CA GLN A 224 -5.04 0.24 4.15
C GLN A 224 -6.33 0.12 3.37
N SER A 225 -7.32 -0.61 3.91
CA SER A 225 -8.63 -0.75 3.27
C SER A 225 -9.32 0.60 3.11
N ARG A 226 -9.19 1.49 4.11
CA ARG A 226 -9.73 2.86 4.05
C ARG A 226 -9.03 3.73 3.00
N LEU A 227 -7.71 3.65 2.90
CA LEU A 227 -6.95 4.39 1.89
C LEU A 227 -7.27 3.89 0.48
N ALA A 228 -7.28 2.58 0.25
CA ALA A 228 -7.59 1.97 -1.05
C ALA A 228 -9.03 2.29 -1.51
N GLY A 229 -10.00 2.25 -0.60
CA GLY A 229 -11.38 2.65 -0.88
C GLY A 229 -11.52 4.14 -1.19
N SER A 230 -10.77 5.00 -0.49
CA SER A 230 -10.79 6.46 -0.72
C SER A 230 -10.19 6.87 -2.09
N LEU A 231 -9.31 6.03 -2.65
CA LEU A 231 -8.64 6.27 -3.93
C LEU A 231 -9.28 5.51 -5.11
N ASN A 232 -10.44 4.89 -4.89
CA ASN A 232 -11.28 4.25 -5.93
C ASN A 232 -10.63 3.07 -6.70
N PHE A 233 -9.75 2.30 -6.07
CA PHE A 233 -9.15 1.08 -6.66
C PHE A 233 -10.17 -0.09 -6.72
N LYS A 234 -10.36 -0.70 -7.91
CA LYS A 234 -11.23 -1.88 -8.13
C LYS A 234 -10.43 -3.19 -8.11
N PHE A 235 -10.89 -4.18 -7.33
CA PHE A 235 -10.35 -5.55 -7.28
C PHE A 235 -11.16 -6.47 -8.23
N LYS A 236 -10.52 -7.27 -9.10
CA LYS A 236 -11.18 -8.09 -10.14
C LYS A 236 -10.90 -9.59 -9.95
N ALA A 237 -11.75 -10.33 -9.23
CA ALA A 237 -11.57 -11.78 -9.02
C ALA A 237 -11.48 -12.56 -10.36
N MET A 238 -10.53 -13.49 -10.49
CA MET A 238 -10.42 -14.42 -11.62
C MET A 238 -10.74 -15.84 -11.15
N ALA A 239 -11.34 -16.61 -12.07
CA ALA A 239 -12.00 -17.90 -11.88
C ALA A 239 -11.08 -19.05 -11.44
N ASP A 240 -11.71 -20.03 -10.79
CA ASP A 240 -11.12 -21.29 -10.34
C ASP A 240 -10.55 -22.12 -11.49
N ASP A 241 -9.24 -22.32 -11.50
CA ASP A 241 -8.63 -23.47 -12.17
C ASP A 241 -8.57 -24.63 -11.17
N GLN A 242 -9.26 -25.72 -11.51
CA GLN A 242 -9.27 -26.98 -10.80
C GLN A 242 -7.88 -27.62 -10.81
N GLU A 243 -7.13 -27.53 -9.71
CA GLU A 243 -6.24 -28.61 -9.30
C GLU A 243 -6.00 -28.58 -7.78
N GLY A 244 -6.38 -29.67 -7.12
CA GLY A 244 -6.41 -29.79 -5.67
C GLY A 244 -5.03 -29.66 -5.02
N ARG A 245 -4.82 -28.57 -4.29
CA ARG A 245 -4.09 -28.52 -3.01
C ARG A 245 -4.44 -27.22 -2.30
N GLY A 246 -5.10 -27.35 -1.15
CA GLY A 246 -5.62 -26.22 -0.37
C GLY A 246 -4.55 -25.17 -0.05
N LYS A 247 -4.66 -24.02 -0.71
CA LYS A 247 -4.31 -22.68 -0.24
C LYS A 247 -5.25 -21.72 -0.96
N SER A 248 -6.26 -21.20 -0.27
CA SER A 248 -7.13 -20.15 -0.78
C SER A 248 -6.28 -18.90 -1.02
N LYS A 249 -5.76 -18.76 -2.25
CA LYS A 249 -4.97 -17.63 -2.73
C LYS A 249 -5.92 -16.45 -2.97
N CYS A 250 -6.28 -15.76 -1.90
CA CYS A 250 -6.83 -14.41 -1.99
C CYS A 250 -5.79 -13.45 -1.45
N SER A 251 -4.69 -13.27 -2.19
CA SER A 251 -3.70 -12.25 -1.84
C SER A 251 -4.02 -10.98 -2.62
N ILE A 252 -4.12 -9.88 -1.89
CA ILE A 252 -4.15 -8.51 -2.40
C ILE A 252 -3.03 -8.27 -3.44
N PHE A 253 -1.96 -9.08 -3.35
CA PHE A 253 -0.84 -9.18 -4.29
C PHE A 253 -1.23 -9.62 -5.70
N SER A 254 -2.15 -10.58 -5.88
CA SER A 254 -2.53 -11.09 -7.21
C SER A 254 -3.24 -10.04 -8.08
N HIS A 255 -4.00 -9.14 -7.44
CA HIS A 255 -4.70 -8.04 -8.13
C HIS A 255 -3.93 -6.74 -8.19
N LEU A 256 -3.11 -6.45 -7.18
CA LEU A 256 -2.20 -5.30 -7.20
C LEU A 256 -1.01 -5.54 -8.14
N PHE A 257 -0.62 -6.79 -8.44
CA PHE A 257 0.61 -7.07 -9.21
C PHE A 257 0.48 -8.12 -10.33
N PRO A 258 -0.48 -8.01 -11.27
CA PRO A 258 -0.57 -8.97 -12.38
C PRO A 258 0.65 -8.91 -13.33
N GLN A 259 1.50 -7.86 -13.23
CA GLN A 259 2.66 -7.65 -14.11
C GLN A 259 4.02 -7.92 -13.46
N LEU A 260 4.08 -8.26 -12.17
CA LEU A 260 5.32 -8.77 -11.57
C LEU A 260 5.40 -10.28 -11.83
N LYS A 261 6.06 -10.67 -12.93
CA LYS A 261 6.66 -12.01 -13.01
C LYS A 261 7.79 -12.06 -11.98
N PHE A 262 7.49 -12.43 -10.74
CA PHE A 262 8.53 -12.89 -9.83
C PHE A 262 9.12 -14.16 -10.45
N SER A 263 10.42 -14.12 -10.80
CA SER A 263 11.17 -15.35 -11.06
C SER A 263 11.02 -16.23 -9.82
N LYS A 264 10.84 -17.54 -10.03
CA LYS A 264 10.54 -18.54 -9.00
C LYS A 264 11.67 -18.74 -7.97
N ASP A 265 12.74 -17.95 -8.01
CA ASP A 265 14.01 -18.25 -7.34
C ASP A 265 14.37 -17.30 -6.19
N ALA A 266 13.43 -16.46 -5.73
CA ALA A 266 13.64 -15.66 -4.52
C ALA A 266 13.02 -16.35 -3.31
N GLU A 267 13.81 -17.15 -2.59
CA GLU A 267 13.52 -17.64 -1.24
C GLU A 267 13.54 -16.48 -0.23
N ILE A 268 12.53 -15.62 -0.27
CA ILE A 268 12.19 -14.73 0.84
C ILE A 268 10.79 -15.12 1.30
N PRO A 269 10.60 -15.57 2.55
CA PRO A 269 9.27 -15.84 3.09
C PRO A 269 8.55 -14.50 3.26
N ILE A 270 7.78 -14.11 2.25
CA ILE A 270 6.87 -12.98 2.33
C ILE A 270 5.63 -13.49 3.07
N ASP A 271 5.33 -12.93 4.24
CA ASP A 271 4.01 -13.04 4.84
C ASP A 271 3.02 -12.30 3.91
N GLU A 272 2.31 -13.06 3.07
CA GLU A 272 1.40 -12.57 2.02
C GLU A 272 0.20 -11.75 2.56
N THR A 273 0.13 -11.51 3.88
CA THR A 273 -0.99 -10.83 4.55
C THR A 273 -0.72 -9.38 4.95
N ILE A 274 0.52 -8.88 4.76
CA ILE A 274 0.93 -7.52 5.14
C ILE A 274 1.58 -6.81 3.94
N VAL A 275 0.94 -5.76 3.44
CA VAL A 275 1.53 -4.83 2.46
C VAL A 275 2.15 -3.66 3.23
N LYS A 276 3.32 -3.14 2.84
CA LYS A 276 3.80 -1.87 3.43
C LYS A 276 3.11 -0.72 2.69
N ILE A 277 2.75 0.36 3.39
CA ILE A 277 2.12 1.52 2.74
C ILE A 277 2.98 2.07 1.58
N HIS A 278 4.31 1.96 1.72
CA HIS A 278 5.27 2.27 0.66
C HIS A 278 5.06 1.43 -0.61
N ASP A 279 4.66 0.16 -0.51
CA ASP A 279 4.40 -0.70 -1.67
C ASP A 279 3.11 -0.30 -2.39
N VAL A 280 2.08 0.13 -1.65
CA VAL A 280 0.84 0.68 -2.22
C VAL A 280 1.13 2.01 -2.93
N ILE A 281 1.82 2.95 -2.27
CA ILE A 281 2.22 4.24 -2.84
C ILE A 281 3.05 4.04 -4.11
N ARG A 282 4.02 3.11 -4.07
CA ARG A 282 4.84 2.73 -5.23
C ARG A 282 3.97 2.21 -6.38
N TYR A 283 2.97 1.37 -6.11
CA TYR A 283 2.09 0.85 -7.14
C TYR A 283 1.16 1.91 -7.75
N VAL A 284 0.57 2.78 -6.93
CA VAL A 284 -0.24 3.92 -7.42
C VAL A 284 0.63 4.82 -8.31
N GLY A 285 1.86 5.12 -7.85
CA GLY A 285 2.85 5.83 -8.64
C GLY A 285 3.16 5.16 -9.98
N ILE A 286 3.37 3.83 -9.99
CA ILE A 286 3.58 3.04 -11.23
C ILE A 286 2.35 3.04 -12.14
N SER A 287 1.14 3.08 -11.58
CA SER A 287 -0.12 3.05 -12.36
C SER A 287 -0.35 4.37 -13.08
N ILE A 288 -0.18 5.49 -12.38
CA ILE A 288 -0.22 6.85 -12.96
C ILE A 288 0.88 6.99 -14.04
N ALA A 289 2.07 6.52 -13.70
CA ALA A 289 3.22 6.46 -14.61
C ALA A 289 2.95 5.71 -15.93
N ARG A 290 2.15 4.64 -15.88
CA ARG A 290 1.80 3.82 -17.06
C ARG A 290 0.77 4.49 -17.96
N GLU A 291 -0.14 5.30 -17.41
CA GLU A 291 -1.14 6.04 -18.20
C GLU A 291 -0.49 7.19 -18.99
N GLU A 292 0.61 7.76 -18.49
CA GLU A 292 1.34 8.83 -19.19
C GLU A 292 2.42 8.33 -20.17
N GLU A 293 2.71 7.02 -20.23
CA GLU A 293 3.82 6.38 -20.97
C GLU A 293 5.22 7.00 -20.76
N ALA A 294 5.35 7.94 -19.82
CA ALA A 294 6.54 8.76 -19.60
C ALA A 294 7.46 8.21 -18.50
N PHE A 295 7.10 7.09 -17.87
CA PHE A 295 7.76 6.62 -16.66
C PHE A 295 8.10 5.13 -16.75
N LEU A 296 9.32 4.76 -16.40
CA LEU A 296 9.78 3.36 -16.39
C LEU A 296 10.15 2.93 -14.97
N VAL A 297 9.56 1.82 -14.50
CA VAL A 297 9.91 1.22 -13.22
C VAL A 297 10.14 -0.28 -13.39
N ASP A 298 11.37 -0.75 -13.13
CA ASP A 298 11.78 -2.15 -13.24
C ASP A 298 12.54 -2.60 -11.98
N HIS A 299 11.93 -3.48 -11.18
CA HIS A 299 12.47 -3.94 -9.90
C HIS A 299 13.03 -5.37 -9.91
N GLY A 300 13.66 -5.73 -11.02
CA GLY A 300 14.44 -6.95 -11.17
C GLY A 300 15.17 -6.95 -12.50
N ALA A 301 15.66 -5.79 -12.91
CA ALA A 301 16.23 -5.59 -14.24
C ALA A 301 17.47 -6.46 -14.40
N LEU A 302 17.37 -7.49 -15.24
CA LEU A 302 18.49 -8.36 -15.64
C LEU A 302 19.31 -7.75 -16.79
N ARG A 303 18.81 -6.66 -17.38
CA ARG A 303 19.47 -5.90 -18.44
C ARG A 303 19.00 -4.45 -18.39
N TRP A 304 19.81 -3.54 -18.95
CA TRP A 304 19.40 -2.16 -19.11
C TRP A 304 18.24 -2.04 -20.13
N PRO A 305 17.19 -1.24 -19.85
CA PRO A 305 16.07 -1.06 -20.77
C PRO A 305 16.52 -0.39 -22.07
N ARG A 306 15.92 -0.75 -23.21
CA ARG A 306 16.15 -0.02 -24.47
C ARG A 306 15.24 1.21 -24.50
N ASN A 307 15.74 2.34 -24.98
CA ASN A 307 14.88 3.50 -25.26
C ASN A 307 13.90 3.13 -26.40
N PRO A 308 12.59 3.42 -26.28
CA PRO A 308 11.64 3.16 -27.36
C PRO A 308 12.04 3.93 -28.63
N THR A 309 12.12 3.24 -29.76
CA THR A 309 12.46 3.87 -31.05
C THR A 309 11.30 4.66 -31.66
N ASN A 310 10.04 4.30 -31.33
CA ASN A 310 8.82 4.88 -31.89
C ASN A 310 7.78 5.24 -30.80
N GLY A 311 8.19 5.89 -29.71
CA GLY A 311 7.30 6.31 -28.61
C GLY A 311 7.83 7.51 -27.82
N PRO A 312 7.08 8.06 -26.85
CA PRO A 312 7.57 9.15 -25.99
C PRO A 312 8.80 8.69 -25.20
N SER A 313 9.85 9.52 -25.17
CA SER A 313 11.03 9.27 -24.34
C SER A 313 10.62 9.31 -22.86
N TYR A 314 11.17 8.40 -22.04
CA TYR A 314 10.91 8.43 -20.60
C TYR A 314 11.34 9.77 -19.99
N LYS A 315 10.47 10.36 -19.16
CA LYS A 315 10.71 11.50 -18.28
C LYS A 315 11.27 11.08 -16.92
N ALA A 316 10.94 9.89 -16.43
CA ALA A 316 11.54 9.34 -15.22
C ALA A 316 11.73 7.83 -15.28
N MET A 317 12.80 7.35 -14.62
CA MET A 317 13.21 5.95 -14.65
C MET A 317 13.68 5.51 -13.26
N SER A 318 13.19 4.36 -12.79
CA SER A 318 13.59 3.71 -11.54
C SER A 318 13.92 2.25 -11.77
N LEU A 319 15.18 1.88 -11.57
CA LEU A 319 15.71 0.54 -11.86
C LEU A 319 16.30 -0.07 -10.59
N ASN A 320 15.92 -1.31 -10.29
CA ASN A 320 16.64 -2.18 -9.37
C ASN A 320 17.38 -3.23 -10.20
N LEU A 321 18.70 -3.12 -10.23
CA LEU A 321 19.56 -3.97 -11.04
C LEU A 321 19.84 -5.27 -10.30
N LYS A 322 19.62 -6.40 -10.99
CA LYS A 322 19.93 -7.73 -10.50
C LYS A 322 20.87 -8.43 -11.46
N ASN A 323 22.05 -8.79 -10.97
CA ASN A 323 23.03 -9.62 -11.68
C ASN A 323 23.41 -9.13 -13.10
N ILE A 324 23.46 -7.80 -13.30
CA ILE A 324 23.94 -7.20 -14.55
C ILE A 324 25.48 -7.22 -14.57
N LYS A 325 26.06 -7.60 -15.70
CA LYS A 325 27.53 -7.68 -15.90
C LYS A 325 28.22 -6.32 -16.12
N GLY A 326 27.47 -5.27 -16.44
CA GLY A 326 27.99 -3.92 -16.71
C GLY A 326 26.87 -2.95 -17.10
N LEU A 327 27.02 -1.66 -16.77
CA LEU A 327 26.11 -0.64 -17.30
C LEU A 327 26.47 -0.31 -18.76
N PRO A 328 25.48 -0.10 -19.63
CA PRO A 328 25.75 0.28 -21.01
C PRO A 328 26.18 1.75 -21.12
N GLY A 329 27.11 2.03 -22.03
CA GLY A 329 27.48 3.38 -22.43
C GLY A 329 26.65 3.90 -23.61
N GLY A 330 26.69 5.21 -23.86
CA GLY A 330 26.09 5.81 -25.07
C GLY A 330 24.56 5.77 -25.11
N LEU A 331 23.93 5.80 -23.93
CA LEU A 331 22.49 5.84 -23.78
C LEU A 331 21.91 7.19 -24.24
N VAL A 332 20.75 7.15 -24.87
CA VAL A 332 20.03 8.33 -25.37
C VAL A 332 18.64 8.37 -24.75
N TYR A 333 18.43 9.27 -23.80
CA TYR A 333 17.13 9.54 -23.15
C TYR A 333 16.94 11.06 -23.01
N PRO A 334 16.62 11.77 -24.10
CA PRO A 334 16.70 13.23 -24.18
C PRO A 334 15.66 13.95 -23.31
N GLN A 335 14.61 13.27 -22.86
CA GLN A 335 13.56 13.85 -22.01
C GLN A 335 13.65 13.41 -20.54
N LEU A 336 14.65 12.59 -20.18
CA LEU A 336 14.76 12.04 -18.84
C LEU A 336 15.15 13.11 -17.83
N ARG A 337 14.28 13.34 -16.85
CA ARG A 337 14.45 14.28 -15.73
C ARG A 337 14.82 13.59 -14.43
N THR A 338 14.36 12.36 -14.22
CA THR A 338 14.64 11.60 -12.99
C THR A 338 15.21 10.23 -13.33
N LEU A 339 16.34 9.89 -12.74
CA LEU A 339 16.94 8.55 -12.83
C LEU A 339 17.27 8.02 -11.43
N THR A 340 16.68 6.89 -11.08
CA THR A 340 16.98 6.14 -9.86
C THR A 340 17.49 4.77 -10.24
N VAL A 341 18.65 4.41 -9.71
CA VAL A 341 19.28 3.11 -9.95
C VAL A 341 19.79 2.56 -8.63
N ASP A 342 19.37 1.34 -8.31
CA ASP A 342 19.69 0.65 -7.07
C ASP A 342 20.29 -0.72 -7.39
N ASN A 343 21.49 -1.01 -6.89
CA ASN A 343 22.16 -2.30 -7.08
C ASN A 343 22.05 -3.14 -5.80
N THR A 344 21.07 -4.05 -5.74
CA THR A 344 20.84 -4.86 -4.53
C THR A 344 21.90 -5.90 -4.26
N GLU A 345 22.54 -6.40 -5.31
CA GLU A 345 23.48 -7.52 -5.23
C GLU A 345 24.89 -7.07 -4.84
N LEU A 346 25.14 -5.76 -4.79
CA LEU A 346 26.46 -5.21 -4.51
C LEU A 346 27.53 -5.85 -5.41
N SER A 347 27.24 -6.13 -6.67
CA SER A 347 28.28 -6.51 -7.63
C SER A 347 29.12 -5.28 -7.97
N ASP A 348 30.41 -5.47 -8.26
CA ASP A 348 31.24 -4.39 -8.81
C ASP A 348 30.70 -4.04 -10.20
N LEU A 349 30.06 -2.88 -10.29
CA LEU A 349 29.39 -2.41 -11.49
C LEU A 349 29.93 -1.03 -11.83
N GLU A 350 30.88 -1.01 -12.76
CA GLU A 350 31.41 0.26 -13.25
C GLU A 350 30.37 0.99 -14.08
N VAL A 351 30.33 2.31 -13.92
CA VAL A 351 29.51 3.21 -14.73
C VAL A 351 30.42 3.80 -15.82
N PRO A 352 30.16 3.50 -17.10
CA PRO A 352 30.99 4.00 -18.19
C PRO A 352 31.06 5.54 -18.22
N ASP A 353 32.20 6.08 -18.65
CA ASP A 353 32.41 7.53 -18.72
C ASP A 353 31.39 8.26 -19.59
N ASN A 354 30.82 7.61 -20.61
CA ASN A 354 29.84 8.19 -21.54
C ASN A 354 28.38 7.89 -21.15
N PHE A 355 28.12 7.39 -19.95
CA PHE A 355 26.80 6.96 -19.49
C PHE A 355 25.74 8.06 -19.54
N PHE A 356 26.09 9.30 -19.17
CA PHE A 356 25.15 10.43 -19.11
C PHE A 356 25.07 11.27 -20.38
N ASN A 357 25.80 10.92 -21.45
CA ASN A 357 25.92 11.75 -22.65
C ASN A 357 24.58 12.14 -23.29
N GLY A 358 23.58 11.25 -23.27
CA GLY A 358 22.27 11.48 -23.86
C GLY A 358 21.16 11.78 -22.86
N MET A 359 21.48 12.21 -21.62
CA MET A 359 20.52 12.47 -20.54
C MET A 359 20.59 13.92 -20.02
N THR A 360 20.75 14.90 -20.90
CA THR A 360 21.07 16.31 -20.52
C THR A 360 19.95 17.05 -19.78
N GLN A 361 18.74 16.50 -19.73
CA GLN A 361 17.59 17.07 -19.02
C GLN A 361 17.43 16.55 -17.59
N LEU A 362 18.39 15.75 -17.08
CA LEU A 362 18.33 15.21 -15.72
C LEU A 362 18.35 16.33 -14.68
N VAL A 363 17.38 16.27 -13.78
CA VAL A 363 17.21 17.14 -12.61
C VAL A 363 17.49 16.34 -11.33
N VAL A 364 17.08 15.08 -11.28
CA VAL A 364 17.23 14.19 -10.13
C VAL A 364 17.97 12.92 -10.54
N LEU A 365 19.09 12.65 -9.88
CA LEU A 365 19.89 11.43 -10.06
C LEU A 365 20.09 10.74 -8.70
N THR A 366 19.68 9.49 -8.62
CA THR A 366 19.87 8.63 -7.45
C THR A 366 20.63 7.37 -7.84
N PHE A 367 21.82 7.20 -7.29
CA PHE A 367 22.51 5.92 -7.20
C PHE A 367 22.46 5.41 -5.78
N THR A 368 21.99 4.18 -5.62
CA THR A 368 21.98 3.48 -4.33
C THR A 368 22.77 2.18 -4.43
N ARG A 369 23.63 1.91 -3.44
CA ARG A 369 24.41 0.67 -3.36
C ARG A 369 25.33 0.38 -4.56
N MET A 370 25.77 1.44 -5.25
CA MET A 370 26.69 1.32 -6.38
C MET A 370 28.14 1.29 -5.92
N ARG A 371 28.96 0.43 -6.52
CA ARG A 371 30.41 0.42 -6.31
C ARG A 371 31.12 1.05 -7.49
N MET A 372 31.55 2.29 -7.34
CA MET A 372 32.21 3.06 -8.39
C MET A 372 33.47 3.70 -7.82
N ARG A 373 34.65 3.33 -8.31
CA ARG A 373 35.89 3.97 -7.84
C ARG A 373 35.85 5.49 -8.04
N ARG A 374 35.26 5.95 -9.14
CA ARG A 374 35.11 7.36 -9.52
C ARG A 374 33.73 7.57 -10.14
N LEU A 375 33.18 8.77 -10.02
CA LEU A 375 32.02 9.19 -10.80
C LEU A 375 32.42 9.38 -12.29
N PRO A 376 31.54 9.03 -13.25
CA PRO A 376 31.86 9.10 -14.68
C PRO A 376 32.00 10.56 -15.14
N SER A 377 32.94 10.83 -16.05
CA SER A 377 33.21 12.18 -16.55
C SER A 377 32.02 12.83 -17.28
N SER A 378 31.12 12.06 -17.89
CA SER A 378 29.88 12.60 -18.47
C SER A 378 28.93 13.24 -17.45
N LEU A 379 29.14 13.05 -16.13
CA LEU A 379 28.37 13.74 -15.10
C LEU A 379 28.44 15.27 -15.26
N ALA A 380 29.58 15.81 -15.70
CA ALA A 380 29.77 17.24 -15.97
C ALA A 380 28.82 17.80 -17.06
N LYS A 381 28.16 16.95 -17.85
CA LYS A 381 27.18 17.36 -18.86
C LYS A 381 25.77 17.58 -18.29
N LEU A 382 25.52 17.17 -17.05
CA LEU A 382 24.22 17.30 -16.40
C LEU A 382 24.03 18.69 -15.80
N THR A 383 24.03 19.71 -16.66
CA THR A 383 23.98 21.12 -16.21
C THR A 383 22.68 21.49 -15.50
N ASN A 384 21.60 20.70 -15.66
CA ASN A 384 20.31 20.94 -15.01
C ASN A 384 20.13 20.15 -13.70
N LEU A 385 21.15 19.41 -13.26
CA LEU A 385 21.02 18.53 -12.10
C LEU A 385 20.89 19.34 -10.82
N GLN A 386 19.78 19.14 -10.11
CA GLN A 386 19.48 19.80 -8.83
C GLN A 386 19.68 18.86 -7.64
N MET A 387 19.42 17.57 -7.83
CA MET A 387 19.49 16.59 -6.74
C MET A 387 20.35 15.40 -7.12
N LEU A 388 21.41 15.17 -6.35
CA LEU A 388 22.34 14.06 -6.49
C LEU A 388 22.38 13.23 -5.21
N TYR A 389 21.79 12.04 -5.26
CA TYR A 389 21.84 11.06 -4.19
C TYR A 389 22.81 9.94 -4.58
N LEU A 390 23.85 9.77 -3.79
CA LEU A 390 24.88 8.75 -3.93
C LEU A 390 24.91 7.94 -2.64
N ASN A 391 23.81 7.26 -2.34
CA ASN A 391 23.59 6.62 -1.05
C ASN A 391 24.18 5.21 -1.01
N ARG A 392 24.83 4.85 0.09
CA ARG A 392 25.45 3.53 0.29
C ARG A 392 26.39 3.13 -0.85
N CYS A 393 27.02 4.11 -1.50
CA CYS A 393 27.93 3.90 -2.60
C CYS A 393 29.36 3.73 -2.07
N LYS A 394 30.20 2.99 -2.80
CA LYS A 394 31.65 2.94 -2.53
C LYS A 394 32.33 3.88 -3.51
N LEU A 395 32.84 5.02 -3.03
CA LEU A 395 33.34 6.14 -3.83
C LEU A 395 34.72 6.56 -3.33
N ALA A 396 35.75 6.50 -4.19
CA ALA A 396 37.09 6.96 -3.81
C ALA A 396 37.34 8.43 -4.20
N ASP A 397 36.76 8.89 -5.30
CA ASP A 397 36.92 10.24 -5.83
C ASP A 397 35.60 10.74 -6.42
N ILE A 398 35.18 11.91 -5.93
CA ILE A 398 33.95 12.60 -6.35
C ILE A 398 34.24 14.03 -6.84
N ALA A 399 35.50 14.40 -7.11
CA ALA A 399 35.88 15.79 -7.45
C ALA A 399 35.16 16.37 -8.68
N ILE A 400 34.65 15.51 -9.57
CA ILE A 400 33.85 15.91 -10.75
C ILE A 400 32.54 16.63 -10.36
N ILE A 401 32.05 16.51 -9.13
CA ILE A 401 30.82 17.21 -8.68
C ILE A 401 30.95 18.74 -8.82
N LYS A 402 32.16 19.28 -8.80
CA LYS A 402 32.43 20.72 -8.98
C LYS A 402 31.84 21.28 -10.28
N ASP A 403 31.72 20.44 -11.30
CA ASP A 403 31.17 20.83 -12.60
C ASP A 403 29.63 21.00 -12.56
N LEU A 404 28.98 20.62 -11.45
CA LEU A 404 27.54 20.79 -11.19
C LEU A 404 27.20 22.07 -10.40
N LYS A 405 28.19 22.94 -10.15
CA LYS A 405 28.12 24.12 -9.29
C LYS A 405 26.93 25.06 -9.48
N SER A 406 26.39 25.16 -10.70
CA SER A 406 25.37 26.16 -11.01
C SER A 406 23.98 25.81 -10.50
N ASN A 407 23.62 24.54 -10.42
CA ASN A 407 22.23 24.12 -10.17
C ASN A 407 22.08 23.07 -9.07
N LEU A 408 23.17 22.47 -8.57
CA LEU A 408 23.05 21.40 -7.58
C LEU A 408 22.65 21.98 -6.21
N GLU A 409 21.42 21.66 -5.78
CA GLU A 409 20.83 22.11 -4.51
C GLU A 409 20.94 21.03 -3.42
N VAL A 410 20.91 19.75 -3.79
CA VAL A 410 20.92 18.64 -2.85
C VAL A 410 22.02 17.64 -3.20
N LEU A 411 22.90 17.37 -2.24
CA LEU A 411 23.91 16.32 -2.31
C LEU A 411 23.79 15.41 -1.09
N SER A 412 23.46 14.14 -1.32
CA SER A 412 23.47 13.12 -0.27
C SER A 412 24.48 12.05 -0.60
N LEU A 413 25.38 11.80 0.35
CA LEU A 413 26.37 10.72 0.34
C LEU A 413 26.03 9.68 1.43
N ARG A 414 24.80 9.67 1.93
CA ARG A 414 24.44 8.93 3.13
C ARG A 414 24.83 7.45 3.06
N GLY A 415 25.52 6.97 4.07
CA GLY A 415 25.95 5.58 4.19
C GLY A 415 27.06 5.20 3.20
N SER A 416 27.66 6.16 2.49
CA SER A 416 28.69 5.89 1.50
C SER A 416 30.07 5.72 2.13
N SER A 417 30.84 4.82 1.55
CA SER A 417 32.25 4.60 1.87
C SER A 417 33.07 5.61 1.09
N ILE A 418 33.32 6.76 1.73
CA ILE A 418 34.17 7.87 1.26
C ILE A 418 35.13 8.28 2.37
N LYS A 419 36.42 8.42 2.05
CA LYS A 419 37.46 8.73 3.05
C LYS A 419 37.68 10.23 3.27
N ALA A 420 37.47 11.02 2.22
CA ALA A 420 37.68 12.46 2.23
C ALA A 420 36.67 13.10 1.28
N LEU A 421 36.10 14.24 1.68
CA LEU A 421 35.44 15.12 0.73
C LEU A 421 36.52 15.84 -0.11
N PRO A 422 36.30 16.03 -1.42
CA PRO A 422 37.20 16.83 -2.24
C PRO A 422 37.02 18.31 -1.91
N PRO A 423 38.09 19.12 -1.91
CA PRO A 423 38.00 20.57 -1.67
C PRO A 423 37.09 21.26 -2.70
N GLU A 424 36.99 20.74 -3.93
CA GLU A 424 36.18 21.35 -4.98
C GLU A 424 34.67 21.34 -4.72
N ILE A 425 34.20 20.65 -3.68
CA ILE A 425 32.81 20.75 -3.22
C ILE A 425 32.47 22.19 -2.77
N GLU A 426 33.47 22.99 -2.37
CA GLU A 426 33.30 24.42 -2.04
C GLU A 426 32.74 25.25 -3.21
N GLN A 427 32.87 24.74 -4.44
CA GLN A 427 32.38 25.42 -5.64
C GLN A 427 30.88 25.29 -5.82
N LEU A 428 30.19 24.43 -5.05
CA LEU A 428 28.76 24.19 -5.14
C LEU A 428 27.96 25.30 -4.45
N THR A 429 28.01 26.51 -5.02
CA THR A 429 27.42 27.71 -4.40
C THR A 429 25.90 27.65 -4.25
N SER A 430 25.21 26.84 -5.07
CA SER A 430 23.76 26.65 -4.99
C SER A 430 23.33 25.54 -4.02
N LEU A 431 24.27 24.88 -3.33
CA LEU A 431 23.98 23.73 -2.47
C LEU A 431 23.27 24.16 -1.20
N ARG A 432 22.08 23.61 -0.99
CA ARG A 432 21.19 23.87 0.16
C ARG A 432 21.21 22.73 1.17
N LEU A 433 21.38 21.48 0.72
CA LEU A 433 21.43 20.32 1.59
C LEU A 433 22.68 19.46 1.32
N LEU A 434 23.45 19.21 2.38
CA LEU A 434 24.57 18.25 2.38
C LEU A 434 24.35 17.16 3.44
N ASP A 435 24.10 15.92 2.99
CA ASP A 435 23.88 14.77 3.87
C ASP A 435 25.06 13.78 3.83
N LEU A 436 25.79 13.71 4.94
CA LEU A 436 26.92 12.82 5.18
C LEU A 436 26.62 11.80 6.28
N GLN A 437 25.35 11.59 6.65
CA GLN A 437 24.99 10.62 7.69
C GLN A 437 25.51 9.23 7.34
N ASP A 438 25.83 8.45 8.36
CA ASP A 438 26.27 7.06 8.23
C ASP A 438 27.55 6.87 7.35
N CYS A 439 28.31 7.95 7.07
CA CYS A 439 29.61 7.86 6.36
C CYS A 439 30.74 7.52 7.34
N ASP A 440 30.77 6.28 7.81
CA ASP A 440 31.64 5.84 8.91
C ASP A 440 33.15 5.86 8.57
N GLU A 441 33.51 5.86 7.28
CA GLU A 441 34.91 5.93 6.81
C GLU A 441 35.40 7.37 6.58
N LEU A 442 34.54 8.38 6.73
CA LEU A 442 34.90 9.77 6.43
C LEU A 442 35.90 10.28 7.48
N MET A 443 37.11 10.56 7.02
CA MET A 443 38.19 11.06 7.86
C MET A 443 38.53 12.53 7.61
N VAL A 444 38.26 13.02 6.39
CA VAL A 444 38.67 14.37 6.00
C VAL A 444 37.50 15.17 5.44
N ILE A 445 37.24 16.33 6.02
CA ILE A 445 36.35 17.37 5.50
C ILE A 445 37.23 18.60 5.29
N PRO A 446 37.61 18.96 4.05
CA PRO A 446 38.60 20.00 3.82
C PRO A 446 38.26 21.32 4.51
N ARG A 447 39.26 22.01 5.07
CA ARG A 447 39.07 23.31 5.70
C ARG A 447 38.49 24.33 4.71
N GLY A 448 37.57 25.17 5.18
CA GLY A 448 36.94 26.23 4.37
C GLY A 448 35.76 25.75 3.54
N VAL A 449 35.59 24.43 3.34
CA VAL A 449 34.49 23.88 2.54
C VAL A 449 33.13 24.30 3.08
N ILE A 450 32.92 24.15 4.38
CA ILE A 450 31.60 24.39 4.98
C ILE A 450 31.26 25.88 4.95
N SER A 451 32.24 26.74 5.21
CA SER A 451 32.06 28.20 5.19
C SER A 451 31.89 28.77 3.77
N ASN A 452 32.45 28.12 2.74
CA ASN A 452 32.31 28.53 1.34
C ASN A 452 30.98 28.12 0.69
N LEU A 453 30.19 27.23 1.32
CA LEU A 453 28.86 26.85 0.87
C LEU A 453 27.82 27.91 1.28
N THR A 454 27.79 29.02 0.56
CA THR A 454 27.03 30.24 0.89
C THR A 454 25.50 30.11 0.82
N SER A 455 24.97 28.99 0.32
CA SER A 455 23.52 28.73 0.28
C SER A 455 23.09 27.52 1.10
N LEU A 456 23.99 26.96 1.91
CA LEU A 456 23.72 25.78 2.72
C LEU A 456 22.70 26.08 3.83
N GLU A 457 21.58 25.36 3.81
CA GLU A 457 20.46 25.46 4.76
C GLU A 457 20.43 24.26 5.71
N GLU A 458 20.78 23.08 5.21
CA GLU A 458 20.76 21.84 5.97
C GLU A 458 22.06 21.06 5.81
N VAL A 459 22.66 20.66 6.94
CA VAL A 459 23.85 19.81 6.94
C VAL A 459 23.73 18.70 7.98
N HIS A 460 24.05 17.48 7.54
CA HIS A 460 24.09 16.33 8.41
C HIS A 460 25.47 15.68 8.37
N PHE A 461 26.17 15.68 9.50
CA PHE A 461 27.47 15.06 9.65
C PHE A 461 27.35 13.58 10.06
N PRO A 462 28.39 12.75 9.78
CA PRO A 462 28.41 11.37 10.24
C PRO A 462 28.38 11.30 11.77
N LYS A 463 27.67 10.30 12.30
CA LYS A 463 27.69 10.02 13.73
C LYS A 463 29.09 9.56 14.13
N GLY A 464 29.70 10.22 15.11
CA GLY A 464 31.05 9.88 15.57
C GLY A 464 32.19 10.43 14.71
N PHE A 465 31.94 11.43 13.85
CA PHE A 465 33.03 12.17 13.22
C PHE A 465 33.75 13.03 14.26
N GLU A 466 34.96 12.62 14.65
CA GLU A 466 35.75 13.25 15.73
C GLU A 466 36.95 14.06 15.23
N LYS A 467 37.20 14.07 13.92
CA LYS A 467 38.42 14.67 13.33
C LYS A 467 38.32 16.17 13.06
N TRP A 468 37.50 16.90 13.81
CA TRP A 468 37.39 18.35 13.71
C TRP A 468 38.71 19.04 14.08
N GLU A 469 39.07 20.12 13.39
CA GLU A 469 40.21 20.96 13.78
C GLU A 469 39.86 21.75 15.06
N ALA A 470 40.59 21.47 16.14
CA ALA A 470 40.49 22.20 17.41
C ALA A 470 41.21 23.56 17.32
N LYS A 471 40.70 24.59 18.03
CA LYS A 471 41.50 25.79 18.33
C LYS A 471 42.66 25.37 19.24
N ILE A 472 43.89 25.40 18.74
CA ILE A 472 45.07 25.27 19.59
C ILE A 472 45.69 26.66 19.75
N ASP A 473 45.88 27.07 21.00
CA ASP A 473 46.77 28.17 21.38
C ASP A 473 48.16 27.95 20.77
N GLU A 474 48.87 29.02 20.46
CA GLU A 474 49.98 29.15 19.49
C GLU A 474 51.22 28.22 19.59
N GLN A 475 51.22 27.14 20.36
CA GLN A 475 52.38 26.27 20.52
C GLN A 475 52.00 24.78 20.58
N GLN A 476 51.81 24.14 19.41
CA GLN A 476 52.48 22.89 19.01
C GLN A 476 51.80 22.21 17.81
N ASP A 477 52.69 21.66 16.98
CA ASP A 477 52.53 20.59 16.00
C ASP A 477 51.99 20.92 14.59
N THR A 478 52.79 20.52 13.60
CA THR A 478 52.71 20.84 12.17
C THR A 478 52.17 19.65 11.37
N ARG A 479 51.12 19.00 11.88
CA ARG A 479 50.44 17.92 11.15
C ARG A 479 49.26 18.50 10.38
N SER A 480 49.35 18.40 9.04
CA SER A 480 48.28 18.58 8.04
C SER A 480 46.97 19.17 8.57
N ARG A 481 46.87 20.50 8.50
CA ARG A 481 45.68 21.29 8.87
C ARG A 481 44.62 21.20 7.79
N ASP A 482 44.21 19.98 7.48
CA ASP A 482 43.38 19.73 6.31
C ASP A 482 41.89 19.69 6.66
N ASN A 483 41.52 19.56 7.94
CA ASN A 483 40.13 19.43 8.36
C ASN A 483 39.44 20.74 8.73
N SER A 484 38.14 20.79 8.46
CA SER A 484 37.24 21.86 8.88
C SER A 484 37.19 21.99 10.40
N SER A 485 36.96 23.22 10.85
CA SER A 485 36.68 23.53 12.25
C SER A 485 35.18 23.77 12.45
N LEU A 486 34.66 23.48 13.66
CA LEU A 486 33.27 23.80 14.01
C LEU A 486 32.98 25.31 14.02
N GLU A 487 34.02 26.15 14.11
CA GLU A 487 33.89 27.60 13.96
C GLU A 487 33.43 28.01 12.55
N GLU A 488 33.65 27.18 11.53
CA GLU A 488 33.17 27.46 10.16
C GLU A 488 31.64 27.48 10.08
N LEU A 489 30.95 26.76 10.98
CA LEU A 489 29.49 26.76 11.06
C LEU A 489 28.93 28.02 11.73
N ARG A 490 29.77 28.76 12.49
CA ARG A 490 29.32 29.90 13.29
C ARG A 490 28.73 31.01 12.44
N GLY A 491 29.38 31.35 11.32
CA GLY A 491 28.91 32.38 10.41
C GLY A 491 27.53 32.07 9.83
N SER A 492 27.35 30.83 9.35
CA SER A 492 26.11 30.34 8.73
C SER A 492 24.98 30.09 9.74
N LEU A 493 25.29 29.88 11.02
CA LEU A 493 24.29 29.78 12.08
C LEU A 493 23.85 31.17 12.58
N ALA A 494 24.80 32.09 12.74
CA ALA A 494 24.53 33.43 13.26
C ALA A 494 23.70 34.29 12.28
N ASN A 495 23.87 34.10 10.97
CA ASN A 495 23.08 34.79 9.95
C ASN A 495 21.73 34.11 9.65
N GLY A 496 21.39 33.01 10.33
CA GLY A 496 20.14 32.26 10.16
C GLY A 496 20.04 31.50 8.83
N GLN A 497 21.14 31.34 8.11
CA GLN A 497 21.18 30.63 6.83
C GLN A 497 21.05 29.12 7.04
N LEU A 498 21.77 28.55 8.01
CA LEU A 498 21.70 27.14 8.36
C LEU A 498 20.53 26.92 9.33
N THR A 499 19.45 26.31 8.85
CA THR A 499 18.22 26.03 9.61
C THR A 499 18.26 24.68 10.30
N THR A 500 18.95 23.70 9.70
CA THR A 500 19.00 22.32 10.20
C THR A 500 20.45 21.85 10.31
N LEU A 501 20.89 21.54 11.53
CA LEU A 501 22.23 21.01 11.80
C LEU A 501 22.11 19.68 12.55
N HIS A 502 22.54 18.59 11.93
CA HIS A 502 22.69 17.30 12.61
C HIS A 502 24.17 17.00 12.79
N ILE A 503 24.64 17.11 14.03
CA ILE A 503 26.04 16.88 14.38
C ILE A 503 26.15 16.07 15.66
N HIS A 504 27.16 15.20 15.71
CA HIS A 504 27.58 14.54 16.93
C HIS A 504 28.97 15.02 17.32
N VAL A 505 29.09 15.65 18.50
CA VAL A 505 30.36 16.15 19.02
C VAL A 505 30.71 15.38 20.29
N SER A 506 31.79 14.59 20.24
CA SER A 506 32.24 13.76 21.35
C SER A 506 33.00 14.54 22.43
N ASP A 507 33.61 15.69 22.08
CA ASP A 507 34.34 16.57 23.00
C ASP A 507 33.76 17.99 22.98
N ILE A 508 33.18 18.41 24.11
CA ILE A 508 32.57 19.72 24.29
C ILE A 508 33.54 20.88 24.08
N LYS A 509 34.86 20.66 24.21
CA LYS A 509 35.89 21.68 23.98
C LYS A 509 36.04 22.10 22.52
N LEU A 510 35.51 21.29 21.60
CA LEU A 510 35.50 21.58 20.17
C LEU A 510 34.38 22.56 19.80
N LEU A 511 33.36 22.70 20.65
CA LEU A 511 32.27 23.64 20.41
C LEU A 511 32.76 25.09 20.59
N PRO A 512 32.27 26.04 19.77
CA PRO A 512 32.48 27.46 19.97
C PRO A 512 32.06 27.88 21.40
N LYS A 513 32.93 28.60 22.11
CA LYS A 513 32.77 28.94 23.54
C LYS A 513 31.63 29.94 23.84
N GLU A 514 31.06 30.58 22.81
CA GLU A 514 30.01 31.60 22.95
C GLU A 514 28.97 31.43 21.83
N ASP A 515 27.69 31.38 22.22
CA ASP A 515 26.49 31.52 21.39
C ASP A 515 26.22 30.47 20.29
N LEU A 516 26.14 29.20 20.69
CA LEU A 516 25.24 28.28 20.02
C LEU A 516 24.04 28.05 20.94
N ASN A 517 22.90 28.69 20.64
CA ASN A 517 21.61 28.28 21.17
C ASN A 517 21.25 26.92 20.54
N ILE A 518 21.95 25.86 20.96
CA ILE A 518 21.63 24.47 20.65
C ILE A 518 20.56 24.07 21.68
N CYS A 519 19.30 23.97 21.24
CA CYS A 519 18.26 23.31 22.03
C CYS A 519 18.35 21.79 21.91
#